data_AF-A0A1V6QQQ7-F1
#
_entry.id   AF-A0A1V6QQQ7-F1
#
_cell.length_a   1.000
_cell.length_b   1.000
_cell.length_c   1.000
_cell.angle_alpha   90.00
_cell.angle_beta   90.00
_cell.angle_gamma   90.00
#
_symmetry.space_group_name_H-M   'P 1'
#
loop_
_entity.id
_entity.type
_entity.pdbx_description
1 polymer ?
#
loop_
_entity_poly.entity_id
_entity_poly.type
_entity_poly.pdbx_seq_one_letter_code
_entity_poly.pdbx_strand_id
1 'polypeptide(L)'
;MGILGHWITPDFEKRDELLEFTEINGPYSGENLAEVILKMLAELDIAPKLLTIIGDNAGNNGTLCDSLHDQLLKKYDNDDDRFRIRPLMRFRGRPSFIPYLAHILNLICKDVLASLRAGSAREAKAILDDMAIHTSPAFNSIHSTKGAIMKIRLLTLWIARSPQRRRDWKENSTYIMIQDALRLQTELGQFVRIHPEIQALQLTDDEWSIL
;
A
#
# COMPACT_ATOMS: atom_id res chain seq x y z
N MET A 1 -1.18 -17.71 0.08
CA MET A 1 -0.01 -17.18 0.79
C MET A 1 1.24 -17.51 -0.01
N GLY A 2 2.03 -16.49 -0.34
CA GLY A 2 3.38 -16.70 -0.88
C GLY A 2 4.41 -16.49 0.23
N ILE A 3 5.38 -17.38 0.33
CA ILE A 3 6.50 -17.28 1.27
C ILE A 3 7.80 -17.24 0.47
N LEU A 4 8.53 -16.13 0.62
CA LEU A 4 9.87 -15.96 0.07
C LEU A 4 10.90 -16.20 1.17
N GLY A 5 11.86 -17.08 0.87
CA GLY A 5 13.02 -17.35 1.70
C GLY A 5 14.16 -16.42 1.32
N HIS A 6 14.78 -15.81 2.33
CA HIS A 6 15.96 -14.96 2.16
C HIS A 6 17.09 -15.50 3.03
N TRP A 7 18.24 -15.81 2.42
CA TRP A 7 19.41 -16.26 3.16
C TRP A 7 20.72 -15.91 2.45
N ILE A 8 21.83 -16.17 3.14
CA ILE A 8 23.19 -16.00 2.62
C ILE A 8 23.85 -17.38 2.59
N THR A 9 24.46 -17.74 1.46
CA THR A 9 25.19 -19.01 1.31
C THR A 9 26.54 -18.96 2.04
N PRO A 10 27.23 -20.10 2.23
CA PRO A 10 28.60 -20.11 2.76
C PRO A 10 29.59 -19.25 1.95
N ASP A 11 29.32 -19.07 0.65
CA ASP A 11 30.12 -18.24 -0.25
C ASP A 11 29.72 -16.76 -0.23
N PHE A 12 28.94 -16.34 0.77
CA PHE A 12 28.42 -14.98 0.95
C PHE A 12 27.50 -14.49 -0.18
N GLU A 13 26.86 -15.40 -0.89
CA GLU A 13 25.88 -15.04 -1.91
C GLU A 13 24.48 -14.89 -1.31
N LYS A 14 23.79 -13.80 -1.65
CA LYS A 14 22.39 -13.62 -1.30
C LYS A 14 21.51 -14.53 -2.16
N ARG A 15 20.55 -15.20 -1.52
CA ARG A 15 19.50 -16.00 -2.17
C ARG A 15 18.13 -15.47 -1.78
N ASP A 16 17.26 -15.39 -2.79
CA ASP A 16 15.86 -14.98 -2.67
C ASP A 16 15.04 -16.01 -3.46
N GLU A 17 14.38 -16.95 -2.77
CA GLU A 17 13.69 -18.06 -3.42
C GLU A 17 12.25 -18.18 -2.94
N LEU A 18 11.33 -18.60 -3.83
CA LEU A 18 9.97 -18.92 -3.45
C LEU A 18 9.94 -20.28 -2.76
N LEU A 19 9.66 -20.29 -1.46
CA LEU A 19 9.60 -21.52 -0.66
C LEU A 19 8.22 -22.16 -0.67
N GLU A 20 7.17 -21.35 -0.74
CA GLU A 20 5.78 -21.82 -0.70
C GLU A 20 4.87 -20.84 -1.45
N PHE A 21 3.89 -21.39 -2.15
CA PHE A 21 2.83 -20.64 -2.80
C PHE A 21 1.54 -21.45 -2.78
N THR A 22 0.86 -21.41 -1.64
CA THR A 22 -0.33 -22.22 -1.38
C THR A 22 -1.54 -21.34 -1.09
N GLU A 23 -2.70 -21.70 -1.61
CA GLU A 23 -3.98 -21.08 -1.24
C GLU A 23 -4.33 -21.42 0.22
N ILE A 24 -4.71 -20.41 1.02
CA ILE A 24 -5.10 -20.64 2.40
C ILE A 24 -6.54 -21.14 2.42
N ASN A 25 -6.73 -22.38 2.85
CA ASN A 25 -8.05 -22.96 3.06
C ASN A 25 -8.55 -22.64 4.48
N GLY A 26 -9.80 -22.19 4.59
CA GLY A 26 -10.41 -21.83 5.88
C GLY A 26 -10.14 -20.39 6.32
N PRO A 27 -10.30 -20.08 7.63
CA PRO A 27 -10.10 -18.73 8.14
C PRO A 27 -8.67 -18.21 7.92
N TYR A 28 -8.54 -16.92 7.65
CA TYR A 28 -7.26 -16.20 7.59
C TYR A 28 -6.73 -15.85 9.01
N SER A 29 -6.86 -16.80 9.95
CA SER A 29 -6.38 -16.65 11.33
C SER A 29 -4.87 -16.84 11.41
N GLY A 30 -4.23 -16.28 12.44
CA GLY A 30 -2.78 -16.43 12.62
C GLY A 30 -2.35 -17.88 12.81
N GLU A 31 -3.17 -18.69 13.47
CA GLU A 31 -2.94 -20.12 13.71
C GLU A 31 -2.91 -20.91 12.39
N ASN A 32 -3.85 -20.65 11.48
CA ASN A 32 -3.88 -21.31 10.17
C ASN A 32 -2.64 -20.94 9.34
N LEU A 33 -2.24 -19.66 9.37
CA LEU A 33 -1.03 -19.22 8.69
C LEU A 33 0.22 -19.88 9.30
N ALA A 34 0.27 -20.00 10.63
CA ALA A 34 1.35 -20.67 11.35
C ALA A 34 1.46 -22.16 10.97
N GLU A 35 0.34 -22.86 10.79
CA GLU A 35 0.33 -24.27 10.35
C GLU A 35 0.93 -24.42 8.94
N VAL A 36 0.58 -23.54 8.00
CA VAL A 36 1.16 -23.55 6.65
C VAL A 36 2.68 -23.32 6.71
N ILE A 37 3.14 -22.35 7.50
CA ILE A 37 4.57 -22.10 7.67
C ILE A 37 5.26 -23.30 8.32
N LEU A 38 4.68 -23.87 9.38
CA LEU A 38 5.26 -25.00 10.09
C LEU A 38 5.43 -26.22 9.19
N LYS A 39 4.43 -26.50 8.34
CA LYS A 39 4.48 -27.57 7.35
C LYS A 39 5.62 -27.36 6.36
N MET A 40 5.73 -26.17 5.77
CA MET A 40 6.82 -25.83 4.85
C MET A 40 8.20 -25.97 5.52
N LEU A 41 8.35 -25.45 6.75
CA LEU A 41 9.62 -25.54 7.48
C LEU A 41 10.04 -26.99 7.77
N ALA A 42 9.06 -27.88 7.99
CA ALA A 42 9.30 -29.30 8.22
C ALA A 42 9.64 -30.02 6.92
N GLU A 43 8.94 -29.74 5.82
CA GLU A 43 9.19 -30.33 4.50
C GLU A 43 10.58 -29.97 3.96
N LEU A 44 11.05 -28.75 4.23
CA LEU A 44 12.37 -28.28 3.81
C LEU A 44 13.48 -28.58 4.83
N ASP A 45 13.16 -29.11 6.01
CA ASP A 45 14.09 -29.33 7.13
C ASP A 45 14.91 -28.07 7.51
N ILE A 46 14.21 -26.93 7.61
CA ILE A 46 14.82 -25.62 7.92
C ILE A 46 14.25 -24.96 9.17
N ALA A 47 13.36 -25.62 9.92
CA ALA A 47 12.75 -25.05 11.12
C ALA A 47 13.76 -24.45 12.12
N PRO A 48 14.90 -25.10 12.46
CA PRO A 48 15.90 -24.51 13.37
C PRO A 48 16.58 -23.26 12.81
N LYS A 49 16.60 -23.11 11.49
CA LYS A 49 17.28 -22.03 10.75
C LYS A 49 16.42 -20.78 10.61
N LEU A 50 15.10 -20.87 10.82
CA LEU A 50 14.21 -19.72 10.80
C LEU A 50 14.67 -18.69 11.84
N LEU A 51 15.04 -17.50 11.39
CA LEU A 51 15.50 -16.42 12.25
C LEU A 51 14.40 -15.36 12.45
N THR A 52 13.82 -14.90 11.35
CA THR A 52 12.85 -13.80 11.31
C THR A 52 11.74 -14.06 10.30
N ILE A 53 10.57 -13.50 10.56
CA ILE A 53 9.47 -13.39 9.59
C ILE A 53 9.26 -11.90 9.30
N ILE A 54 9.20 -11.55 8.02
CA ILE A 54 8.88 -10.20 7.55
C ILE A 54 7.46 -10.22 6.96
N GLY A 55 6.58 -9.34 7.43
CA GLY A 55 5.18 -9.29 6.99
C GLY A 55 4.56 -7.91 7.16
N ASP A 56 3.36 -7.69 6.62
CA ASP A 56 2.61 -6.46 6.84
C ASP A 56 2.16 -6.30 8.30
N ASN A 57 1.60 -5.15 8.68
CA ASN A 57 1.19 -4.92 10.07
C ASN A 57 -0.23 -5.43 10.35
N ALA A 58 -0.63 -6.53 9.70
CA ALA A 58 -1.90 -7.16 9.95
C ALA A 58 -1.90 -7.84 11.33
N GLY A 59 -2.97 -7.67 12.11
CA GLY A 59 -3.02 -8.16 13.50
C GLY A 59 -2.86 -9.67 13.63
N ASN A 60 -3.24 -10.43 12.59
CA ASN A 60 -3.06 -11.88 12.54
C ASN A 60 -1.59 -12.33 12.44
N ASN A 61 -0.66 -11.46 12.00
CA ASN A 61 0.77 -11.78 11.96
C ASN A 61 1.38 -11.93 13.37
N GLY A 62 0.86 -11.17 14.34
CA GLY A 62 1.22 -11.34 15.75
C GLY A 62 0.81 -12.72 16.27
N THR A 63 -0.45 -13.09 16.06
CA THR A 63 -0.99 -14.41 16.40
C THR A 63 -0.26 -15.54 15.68
N LEU A 64 0.11 -15.35 14.41
CA LEU A 64 0.94 -16.29 13.66
C LEU A 64 2.29 -16.53 14.33
N CYS A 65 2.97 -15.46 14.77
CA CYS A 65 4.30 -15.59 15.38
C CYS A 65 4.22 -16.31 16.72
N ASP A 66 3.20 -16.03 17.52
CA ASP A 66 2.96 -16.71 18.80
C ASP A 66 2.67 -18.20 18.57
N SER A 67 1.69 -18.50 17.70
CA SER A 67 1.28 -19.87 17.41
C SER A 67 2.42 -20.71 16.81
N LEU A 68 3.20 -20.14 15.89
CA LEU A 68 4.36 -20.81 15.30
C LEU A 68 5.43 -21.10 16.35
N HIS A 69 5.73 -20.13 17.21
CA HIS A 69 6.73 -20.30 18.26
C HIS A 69 6.31 -21.38 19.28
N ASP A 70 5.05 -21.37 19.72
CA ASP A 70 4.52 -22.39 20.63
C ASP A 70 4.58 -23.80 20.02
N GLN A 71 4.35 -23.91 18.71
CA GLN A 71 4.48 -25.19 18.01
C GLN A 71 5.94 -25.64 17.88
N LEU A 72 6.86 -24.72 17.60
CA LEU A 72 8.29 -25.03 17.51
C LEU A 72 8.88 -25.43 18.87
N LEU A 73 8.45 -24.81 19.97
CA LEU A 73 8.85 -25.16 21.34
C LEU A 73 8.54 -26.61 21.74
N LYS A 74 7.65 -27.29 21.02
CA LYS A 74 7.38 -28.72 21.23
C LYS A 74 8.55 -29.60 20.75
N LYS A 75 9.30 -29.15 19.74
CA LYS A 75 10.37 -29.91 19.07
C LYS A 75 11.77 -29.34 19.29
N TYR A 76 11.87 -28.05 19.63
CA TYR A 76 13.13 -27.32 19.73
C TYR A 76 13.23 -26.59 21.07
N ASP A 77 14.46 -26.43 21.54
CA ASP A 77 14.73 -25.56 22.68
C ASP A 77 15.00 -24.14 22.16
N ASN A 78 14.49 -23.13 22.86
CA ASN A 78 14.78 -21.74 22.56
C ASN A 78 16.06 -21.28 23.27
N ASP A 79 16.40 -21.82 24.44
CA ASP A 79 17.58 -21.39 25.19
C ASP A 79 18.79 -22.30 24.96
N ASP A 80 19.97 -21.67 24.88
CA ASP A 80 21.25 -22.37 24.70
C ASP A 80 21.76 -22.91 26.04
N ASP A 81 20.96 -23.77 26.67
CA ASP A 81 21.33 -24.47 27.90
C ASP A 81 22.34 -25.59 27.59
N ARG A 82 23.35 -25.74 28.44
CA ARG A 82 24.34 -26.81 28.37
C ARG A 82 23.73 -28.20 28.52
N PHE A 83 22.55 -28.29 29.14
CA PHE A 83 21.80 -29.53 29.32
C PHE A 83 20.67 -29.71 28.29
N ARG A 84 20.65 -28.93 27.20
CA ARG A 84 19.62 -29.06 26.16
C ARG A 84 19.58 -30.48 25.60
N ILE A 85 18.36 -30.96 25.39
CA ILE A 85 18.11 -32.28 24.79
C ILE A 85 17.66 -32.11 23.35
N ARG A 86 16.98 -31.00 23.03
CA ARG A 86 16.43 -30.75 21.71
C ARG A 86 17.33 -29.79 20.91
N PRO A 87 17.27 -29.81 19.57
CA PRO A 87 18.01 -28.85 18.77
C PRO A 87 17.58 -27.41 19.10
N LEU A 88 18.54 -26.49 19.03
CA LEU A 88 18.29 -25.07 19.28
C LEU A 88 17.60 -24.43 18.07
N MET A 89 16.49 -23.71 18.29
CA MET A 89 15.89 -22.86 17.27
C MET A 89 16.32 -21.39 17.42
N ARG A 90 16.30 -20.67 16.30
CA ARG A 90 16.63 -19.23 16.28
C ARG A 90 15.41 -18.32 16.40
N PHE A 91 14.25 -18.78 15.95
CA PHE A 91 13.00 -18.01 15.98
C PHE A 91 12.50 -17.82 17.42
N ARG A 92 12.16 -16.58 17.80
CA ARG A 92 11.77 -16.21 19.16
C ARG A 92 10.31 -15.75 19.28
N GLY A 93 9.46 -16.06 18.31
CA GLY A 93 8.08 -15.56 18.27
C GLY A 93 8.03 -14.08 17.88
N ARG A 94 7.23 -13.26 18.57
CA ARG A 94 7.07 -11.82 18.26
C ARG A 94 8.38 -11.03 18.16
N PRO A 95 9.40 -11.22 19.02
CA PRO A 95 10.70 -10.57 18.84
C PRO A 95 11.40 -10.86 17.50
N SER A 96 11.09 -11.97 16.83
CA SER A 96 11.60 -12.33 15.51
C SER A 96 10.72 -11.80 14.36
N PHE A 97 9.66 -11.05 14.64
CA PHE A 97 8.82 -10.44 13.63
C PHE A 97 9.33 -9.04 13.26
N ILE A 98 9.50 -8.80 11.97
CA ILE A 98 9.91 -7.50 11.43
C ILE A 98 8.78 -6.96 10.54
N PRO A 99 8.16 -5.83 10.91
CA PRO A 99 7.17 -5.18 10.05
C PRO A 99 7.78 -4.77 8.70
N TYR A 100 7.04 -5.00 7.63
CA TYR A 100 7.48 -4.68 6.28
C TYR A 100 7.49 -3.16 6.06
N LEU A 101 8.69 -2.61 5.83
CA LEU A 101 8.91 -1.17 5.71
C LEU A 101 8.03 -0.52 4.64
N ALA A 102 7.87 -1.15 3.47
CA ALA A 102 7.06 -0.58 2.40
C ALA A 102 5.57 -0.48 2.80
N HIS A 103 5.07 -1.39 3.64
CA HIS A 103 3.73 -1.28 4.20
C HIS A 103 3.61 -0.11 5.17
N ILE A 104 4.60 0.09 6.05
CA ILE A 104 4.65 1.24 6.96
C ILE A 104 4.69 2.55 6.17
N LEU A 105 5.55 2.64 5.15
CA LEU A 105 5.62 3.82 4.27
C LEU A 105 4.28 4.08 3.58
N ASN A 106 3.59 3.03 3.12
CA ASN A 106 2.27 3.18 2.52
C ASN A 106 1.22 3.69 3.53
N LEU A 107 1.28 3.26 4.80
CA LEU A 107 0.41 3.81 5.86
C LEU A 107 0.70 5.29 6.10
N ILE A 108 1.97 5.66 6.23
CA ILE A 108 2.38 7.06 6.37
C ILE A 108 1.89 7.90 5.18
N CYS A 109 2.09 7.43 3.95
CA CYS A 109 1.61 8.12 2.74
C CYS A 109 0.09 8.29 2.74
N LYS A 110 -0.67 7.27 3.18
CA LYS A 110 -2.13 7.36 3.28
C LYS A 110 -2.57 8.41 4.29
N ASP A 111 -1.93 8.46 5.46
CA ASP A 111 -2.24 9.44 6.50
C ASP A 111 -1.90 10.86 6.05
N VAL A 112 -0.76 11.05 5.38
CA VAL A 112 -0.40 12.33 4.76
C VAL A 112 -1.45 12.75 3.73
N LEU A 113 -1.85 11.85 2.81
CA LEU A 113 -2.88 12.14 1.82
C LEU A 113 -4.25 12.47 2.44
N ALA A 114 -4.61 11.79 3.54
CA ALA A 114 -5.83 12.08 4.28
C ALA A 114 -5.79 13.47 4.91
N SER A 115 -4.65 13.85 5.52
CA SER A 115 -4.45 15.19 6.09
C SER A 115 -4.54 16.30 5.03
N LEU A 116 -4.05 16.03 3.81
CA LEU A 116 -4.14 16.92 2.65
C LEU A 116 -5.52 16.92 1.96
N ARG A 117 -6.50 16.21 2.52
CA ARG A 117 -7.85 16.07 1.96
C ARG A 117 -7.84 15.65 0.49
N ALA A 118 -6.90 14.76 0.13
CA ALA A 118 -6.66 14.34 -1.25
C ALA A 118 -7.81 13.54 -1.88
N GLY A 119 -8.74 13.04 -1.05
CA GLY A 119 -9.80 12.13 -1.47
C GLY A 119 -9.25 10.84 -2.10
N SER A 120 -10.13 10.00 -2.63
CA SER A 120 -9.71 8.80 -3.39
C SER A 120 -10.01 8.92 -4.89
N ALA A 121 -9.33 8.13 -5.71
CA ALA A 121 -9.65 8.02 -7.13
C ALA A 121 -11.08 7.51 -7.36
N ARG A 122 -11.54 6.62 -6.50
CA ARG A 122 -12.92 6.11 -6.52
C ARG A 122 -13.94 7.19 -6.21
N GLU A 123 -13.68 8.01 -5.19
CA GLU A 123 -14.53 9.17 -4.84
C GLU A 123 -14.62 10.16 -5.99
N ALA A 124 -13.47 10.54 -6.58
CA ALA A 124 -13.44 11.47 -7.71
C ALA A 124 -14.21 10.92 -8.92
N LYS A 125 -14.07 9.62 -9.21
CA LYS A 125 -14.83 8.96 -10.26
C LYS A 125 -16.33 8.97 -9.98
N ALA A 126 -16.75 8.63 -8.76
CA ALA A 126 -18.15 8.62 -8.36
C ALA A 126 -18.79 10.01 -8.49
N ILE A 127 -18.09 11.07 -8.07
CA ILE A 127 -18.55 12.46 -8.23
C ILE A 127 -18.77 12.80 -9.71
N LEU A 128 -17.84 12.42 -10.59
CA LEU A 128 -17.97 12.68 -12.02
C LEU A 128 -19.06 11.83 -12.70
N ASP A 129 -19.26 10.60 -12.25
CA ASP A 129 -20.33 9.72 -12.74
C ASP A 129 -21.71 10.26 -12.35
N ASP A 130 -21.86 10.72 -11.11
CA ASP A 130 -23.06 11.37 -10.59
C ASP A 130 -23.42 12.64 -11.39
N MET A 131 -22.44 13.52 -11.61
CA MET A 131 -22.64 14.73 -12.41
C MET A 131 -23.07 14.45 -13.86
N ALA A 132 -22.57 13.36 -14.46
CA ALA A 132 -22.95 12.95 -15.81
C ALA A 132 -24.41 12.45 -15.87
N ILE A 133 -24.91 11.81 -14.81
CA ILE A 133 -26.29 11.30 -14.72
C ILE A 133 -27.28 12.44 -14.47
N HIS A 134 -26.96 13.32 -13.51
CA HIS A 134 -27.86 14.38 -13.08
C HIS A 134 -27.83 15.62 -13.97
N THR A 135 -27.08 15.58 -15.09
CA THR A 135 -26.91 16.72 -16.02
C THR A 135 -26.55 18.01 -15.30
N SER A 136 -25.73 17.94 -14.24
CA SER A 136 -25.16 19.14 -13.65
C SER A 136 -23.97 19.54 -14.53
N PRO A 137 -24.05 20.65 -15.28
CA PRO A 137 -22.99 21.01 -16.21
C PRO A 137 -21.77 21.57 -15.49
N ALA A 138 -21.90 21.97 -14.21
CA ALA A 138 -20.85 22.69 -13.50
C ALA A 138 -20.59 22.13 -12.09
N PHE A 139 -19.32 22.20 -11.68
CA PHE A 139 -18.91 22.02 -10.30
C PHE A 139 -19.41 23.18 -9.45
N ASN A 140 -19.95 22.87 -8.27
CA ASN A 140 -20.51 23.84 -7.31
C ASN A 140 -19.57 24.10 -6.10
N SER A 141 -20.06 24.89 -5.14
CA SER A 141 -19.32 25.28 -3.93
C SER A 141 -18.88 24.08 -3.07
N ILE A 142 -19.62 22.97 -3.07
CA ILE A 142 -19.25 21.76 -2.33
C ILE A 142 -17.91 21.21 -2.85
N HIS A 143 -17.68 21.28 -4.16
CA HIS A 143 -16.43 20.82 -4.76
C HIS A 143 -15.27 21.81 -4.54
N SER A 144 -15.57 23.11 -4.38
CA SER A 144 -14.54 24.13 -4.10
C SER A 144 -13.87 23.99 -2.73
N THR A 145 -14.52 23.29 -1.79
CA THR A 145 -13.99 23.03 -0.43
C THR A 145 -13.12 21.77 -0.34
N LYS A 146 -12.98 21.02 -1.44
CA LYS A 146 -12.09 19.85 -1.53
C LYS A 146 -10.63 20.30 -1.53
N GLY A 147 -9.73 19.45 -1.01
CA GLY A 147 -8.30 19.76 -0.98
C GLY A 147 -7.69 19.89 -2.37
N ALA A 148 -6.55 20.58 -2.46
CA ALA A 148 -5.83 20.85 -3.71
C ALA A 148 -5.61 19.59 -4.57
N ILE A 149 -5.15 18.50 -3.95
CA ILE A 149 -4.91 17.21 -4.64
C ILE A 149 -6.22 16.62 -5.20
N MET A 150 -7.34 16.75 -4.48
CA MET A 150 -8.65 16.28 -4.95
C MET A 150 -9.16 17.14 -6.11
N LYS A 151 -8.97 18.47 -6.06
CA LYS A 151 -9.30 19.38 -7.17
C LYS A 151 -8.51 19.02 -8.43
N ILE A 152 -7.19 18.83 -8.32
CA ILE A 152 -6.33 18.41 -9.44
C ILE A 152 -6.81 17.08 -10.00
N ARG A 153 -7.18 16.12 -9.14
CA ARG A 153 -7.69 14.81 -9.58
C ARG A 153 -9.01 14.94 -10.34
N LEU A 154 -9.94 15.74 -9.84
CA LEU A 154 -11.22 16.02 -10.50
C LEU A 154 -11.00 16.69 -11.86
N LEU A 155 -10.12 17.69 -11.94
CA LEU A 155 -9.73 18.35 -13.19
C LEU A 155 -9.17 17.36 -14.20
N THR A 156 -8.17 16.58 -13.79
CA THR A 156 -7.49 15.59 -14.66
C THR A 156 -8.48 14.57 -15.22
N LEU A 157 -9.35 14.02 -14.36
CA LEU A 157 -10.35 13.04 -14.78
C LEU A 157 -11.46 13.66 -15.63
N TRP A 158 -11.87 14.90 -15.35
CA TRP A 158 -12.88 15.62 -16.14
C TRP A 158 -12.40 15.93 -17.55
N ILE A 159 -11.13 16.35 -17.69
CA ILE A 159 -10.46 16.55 -18.99
C ILE A 159 -10.40 15.22 -19.75
N ALA A 160 -9.96 14.15 -19.09
CA ALA A 160 -9.78 12.84 -19.71
C ALA A 160 -11.08 12.21 -20.26
N ARG A 161 -12.26 12.61 -19.75
CA ARG A 161 -13.57 12.08 -20.16
C ARG A 161 -14.10 12.62 -21.50
N SER A 162 -13.48 13.64 -22.11
CA SER A 162 -13.93 14.19 -23.39
C SER A 162 -12.77 14.37 -24.37
N PRO A 163 -12.86 13.83 -25.60
CA PRO A 163 -11.89 14.11 -26.66
C PRO A 163 -11.79 15.60 -27.03
N GLN A 164 -12.85 16.39 -26.86
CA GLN A 164 -12.82 17.84 -27.03
C GLN A 164 -11.96 18.48 -25.93
N ARG A 165 -12.25 18.18 -24.65
CA ARG A 165 -11.49 18.70 -23.51
C ARG A 165 -10.02 18.31 -23.55
N ARG A 166 -9.70 17.09 -24.00
CA ARG A 166 -8.31 16.64 -24.23
C ARG A 166 -7.62 17.33 -25.40
N ARG A 167 -8.34 17.84 -26.40
CA ARG A 167 -7.76 18.64 -27.49
C ARG A 167 -7.54 20.08 -27.04
N ASP A 168 -8.46 20.60 -26.24
CA ASP A 168 -8.34 21.93 -25.63
C ASP A 168 -7.17 21.95 -24.62
N TRP A 169 -6.94 20.84 -23.91
CA TRP A 169 -5.79 20.61 -23.03
C TRP A 169 -4.60 20.05 -23.82
N LYS A 170 -3.62 20.89 -24.20
CA LYS A 170 -2.43 20.49 -24.98
C LYS A 170 -1.82 19.17 -24.49
N GLU A 171 -1.58 18.22 -25.41
CA GLU A 171 -1.07 16.86 -25.17
C GLU A 171 0.07 16.81 -24.13
N ASN A 172 -0.26 16.45 -22.89
CA ASN A 172 0.71 16.00 -21.88
C ASN A 172 0.09 14.82 -21.13
N SER A 173 0.76 13.68 -21.23
CA SER A 173 0.32 12.36 -20.78
C SER A 173 0.02 12.31 -19.28
N THR A 174 -1.06 11.62 -18.91
CA THR A 174 -1.51 11.39 -17.53
C THR A 174 -0.60 10.39 -16.80
N TYR A 175 0.62 10.78 -16.44
CA TYR A 175 1.40 10.07 -15.43
C TYR A 175 2.26 11.08 -14.67
N ILE A 176 2.07 11.10 -13.34
CA ILE A 176 2.53 12.10 -12.37
C ILE A 176 1.65 13.37 -12.26
N MET A 177 0.37 13.14 -11.92
CA MET A 177 -0.69 14.16 -11.71
C MET A 177 -0.25 15.42 -10.93
N ILE A 178 0.50 15.27 -9.83
CA ILE A 178 0.93 16.42 -9.01
C ILE A 178 2.11 17.16 -9.66
N GLN A 179 3.10 16.43 -10.17
CA GLN A 179 4.26 17.03 -10.83
C GLN A 179 3.85 17.76 -12.12
N ASP A 180 2.91 17.21 -12.88
CA ASP A 180 2.36 17.90 -14.06
C ASP A 180 1.53 19.12 -13.68
N ALA A 181 0.74 19.06 -12.59
CA ALA A 181 0.02 20.23 -12.10
C ALA A 181 0.98 21.35 -11.67
N LEU A 182 2.09 21.02 -11.01
CA LEU A 182 3.15 21.99 -10.65
C LEU A 182 3.86 22.53 -11.89
N ARG A 183 4.21 21.67 -12.85
CA ARG A 183 4.88 22.07 -14.10
C ARG A 183 4.01 22.97 -14.96
N LEU A 184 2.70 22.74 -14.97
CA LEU A 184 1.71 23.40 -15.83
C LEU A 184 0.78 24.31 -15.02
N GLN A 185 1.26 24.87 -13.91
CA GLN A 185 0.44 25.67 -12.99
C GLN A 185 -0.27 26.83 -13.71
N THR A 186 0.45 27.54 -14.58
CA THR A 186 -0.07 28.69 -15.33
C THR A 186 -1.13 28.25 -16.32
N GLU A 187 -0.85 27.19 -17.08
CA GLU A 187 -1.73 26.60 -18.09
C GLU A 187 -2.99 26.04 -17.45
N LEU A 188 -2.87 25.36 -16.30
CA LEU A 188 -4.01 24.84 -15.55
C LEU A 188 -4.91 25.98 -15.06
N GLY A 189 -4.33 27.05 -14.52
CA GLY A 189 -5.08 28.24 -14.12
C GLY A 189 -5.78 28.91 -15.30
N GLN A 190 -5.12 29.04 -16.45
CA GLN A 190 -5.74 29.58 -17.66
C GLN A 190 -6.88 28.69 -18.17
N PHE A 191 -6.67 27.37 -18.18
CA PHE A 191 -7.67 26.40 -18.61
C PHE A 191 -8.93 26.46 -17.74
N VAL A 192 -8.78 26.52 -16.41
CA VAL A 192 -9.92 26.66 -15.50
C VAL A 192 -10.66 27.98 -15.72
N ARG A 193 -9.95 29.07 -16.05
CA ARG A 193 -10.58 30.38 -16.33
C ARG A 193 -11.44 30.40 -17.59
N ILE A 194 -11.08 29.63 -18.62
CA ILE A 194 -11.83 29.58 -19.89
C ILE A 194 -12.98 28.55 -19.87
N HIS A 195 -13.02 27.65 -18.87
CA HIS A 195 -14.06 26.64 -18.72
C HIS A 195 -14.93 26.92 -17.47
N PRO A 196 -16.10 27.58 -17.62
CA PRO A 196 -16.95 27.95 -16.48
C PRO A 196 -17.47 26.73 -15.70
N GLU A 197 -17.61 25.59 -16.38
CA GLU A 197 -18.01 24.30 -15.79
C GLU A 197 -17.12 23.87 -14.62
N ILE A 198 -15.83 24.23 -14.63
CA ILE A 198 -14.82 23.78 -13.65
C ILE A 198 -14.28 24.92 -12.79
N GLN A 199 -14.87 26.12 -12.87
CA GLN A 199 -14.37 27.31 -12.17
C GLN A 199 -14.27 27.09 -10.65
N ALA A 200 -15.18 26.30 -10.07
CA ALA A 200 -15.15 25.94 -8.65
C ALA A 200 -13.93 25.10 -8.23
N LEU A 201 -13.18 24.54 -9.18
CA LEU A 201 -11.95 23.77 -8.93
C LEU A 201 -10.68 24.61 -9.06
N GLN A 202 -10.77 25.92 -9.27
CA GLN A 202 -9.61 26.81 -9.29
C GLN A 202 -8.83 26.67 -7.97
N LEU A 203 -7.53 26.37 -8.09
CA LEU A 203 -6.63 26.35 -6.95
C LEU A 203 -6.25 27.79 -6.57
N THR A 204 -6.24 28.08 -5.27
CA THR A 204 -5.73 29.34 -4.69
C THR A 204 -4.21 29.31 -4.57
N ASP A 205 -3.58 30.47 -4.34
CA ASP A 205 -2.13 30.55 -4.11
C ASP A 205 -1.69 29.74 -2.88
N ASP A 206 -2.51 29.73 -1.82
CA ASP A 206 -2.28 28.90 -0.64
C ASP A 206 -2.35 27.41 -0.99
N GLU A 207 -3.31 26.99 -1.81
CA GLU A 207 -3.43 25.61 -2.26
C GLU A 207 -2.25 25.15 -3.13
N TRP A 208 -1.67 26.07 -3.92
CA TRP A 208 -0.44 25.82 -4.67
C TRP A 208 0.78 25.71 -3.76
N SER A 209 0.85 26.49 -2.69
CA SER A 209 1.96 26.47 -1.74
C SER A 209 2.04 25.17 -0.91
N ILE A 210 0.94 24.42 -0.85
CA ILE A 210 0.81 23.14 -0.13
C ILE A 210 1.28 21.95 -0.98
N LEU A 211 1.36 22.10 -2.32
CA LEU A 211 1.70 21.04 -3.27
C LEU A 211 3.21 20.96 -3.54
#